data_AF-A0AAD3R7F2-F1
#
_entry.id   AF-A0AAD3R7F2-F1
#
_cell.length_a   1.000
_cell.length_b   1.000
_cell.length_c   1.000
_cell.angle_alpha   90.00
_cell.angle_beta   90.00
_cell.angle_gamma   90.00
#
_symmetry.space_group_name_H-M   'P 1'
#
loop_
_entity.id
_entity.type
_entity.pdbx_description
1 polymer ?
#
loop_
_entity_poly.entity_id
_entity_poly.type
_entity_poly.pdbx_seq_one_letter_code
_entity_poly.pdbx_strand_id
1 'polypeptide(L)'
;MEVINDAVEAAMNGKDKNDWTPVSVNVAPATLTILSRQSEEVLSECRVRFLSFMGVGKDVHTFAFIMAEGPRDFTCHMFWCEPNAASLSEAVQAACMLRYQKCLDARPPSLASCLPTPPADSVARRVKKGVQSLLGSFKSYSFALRPFHLSSP
;
A
#
# COMPACT_ATOMS: atom_id res chain seq x y z
N MET A 1 9.89 11.63 -11.87
CA MET A 1 9.98 10.22 -11.42
C MET A 1 11.36 9.92 -10.83
N GLU A 2 12.44 10.40 -11.47
CA GLU A 2 13.83 10.22 -11.01
C GLU A 2 14.09 10.76 -9.59
N VAL A 3 13.60 11.96 -9.26
CA VAL A 3 13.79 12.61 -7.94
C VAL A 3 13.38 11.73 -6.75
N ILE A 4 12.32 10.92 -6.88
CA ILE A 4 11.86 10.04 -5.79
C ILE A 4 12.81 8.86 -5.62
N ASN A 5 13.24 8.24 -6.73
CA ASN A 5 14.16 7.12 -6.69
C ASN A 5 15.53 7.56 -6.15
N ASP A 6 15.99 8.74 -6.52
CA ASP A 6 17.26 9.30 -6.05
C ASP A 6 17.19 9.67 -4.56
N ALA A 7 16.05 10.21 -4.08
CA ALA A 7 15.82 10.47 -2.66
C ALA A 7 15.78 9.18 -1.82
N VAL A 8 15.14 8.12 -2.34
CA VAL A 8 15.12 6.80 -1.71
C VAL A 8 16.54 6.21 -1.64
N GLU A 9 17.31 6.32 -2.73
CA GLU A 9 18.69 5.82 -2.81
C GLU A 9 19.62 6.59 -1.84
N ALA A 10 19.51 7.92 -1.79
CA ALA A 10 20.26 8.75 -0.85
C ALA A 10 19.94 8.42 0.62
N ALA A 11 18.67 8.18 0.94
CA ALA A 11 18.24 7.81 2.29
C ALA A 11 18.71 6.41 2.71
N MET A 12 18.76 5.44 1.78
CA MET A 12 19.28 4.10 2.04
C MET A 12 20.80 4.09 2.29
N ASN A 13 21.55 4.93 1.56
CA ASN A 13 23.01 4.95 1.64
C ASN A 13 23.56 5.74 2.85
N GLY A 14 22.71 6.55 3.52
CA GLY A 14 23.12 7.39 4.64
C GLY A 14 23.18 6.71 6.01
N LYS A 15 22.77 5.44 6.13
CA LYS A 15 22.65 4.75 7.42
C LYS A 15 23.31 3.37 7.40
N ASP A 16 24.07 3.05 8.45
CA ASP A 16 24.62 1.71 8.62
C ASP A 16 23.46 0.71 8.77
N LYS A 17 23.55 -0.42 8.07
CA LYS A 17 22.56 -1.50 8.09
C LYS A 17 22.35 -2.07 9.50
N ASN A 18 23.31 -1.92 10.40
CA ASN A 18 23.21 -2.38 11.78
C ASN A 18 22.19 -1.57 12.61
N ASP A 19 21.85 -0.34 12.20
CA ASP A 19 20.91 0.53 12.91
C ASP A 19 19.46 0.36 12.44
N TRP A 20 19.19 -0.69 11.67
CA TRP A 20 17.91 -0.91 11.01
C TRP A 20 16.93 -1.65 11.90
N THR A 21 15.74 -1.08 12.09
CA THR A 21 14.69 -1.71 12.92
C THR A 21 14.04 -2.88 12.17
N PRO A 22 14.06 -4.12 12.70
CA PRO A 22 13.36 -5.24 12.08
C PRO A 22 11.84 -5.08 12.21
N VAL A 23 11.12 -5.23 11.10
CA VAL A 23 9.66 -5.02 11.06
C VAL A 23 8.90 -6.20 10.46
N SER A 24 7.58 -6.18 10.62
CA SER A 24 6.62 -6.93 9.82
C SER A 24 5.60 -5.94 9.24
N VAL A 25 5.04 -6.25 8.07
CA VAL A 25 4.03 -5.40 7.42
C VAL A 25 2.78 -6.23 7.21
N ASN A 26 1.71 -5.89 7.92
CA ASN A 26 0.40 -6.45 7.70
C ASN A 26 -0.32 -5.66 6.60
N VAL A 27 -0.75 -6.36 5.55
CA VAL A 27 -1.40 -5.76 4.39
C VAL A 27 -2.89 -6.14 4.40
N ALA A 28 -3.74 -5.20 4.78
CA ALA A 28 -5.19 -5.34 4.75
C ALA A 28 -5.80 -4.52 3.59
N PRO A 29 -7.05 -4.81 3.17
CA PRO A 29 -7.66 -4.13 2.01
C PRO A 29 -7.81 -2.60 2.13
N ALA A 30 -7.65 -2.01 3.32
CA ALA A 30 -7.79 -0.57 3.53
C ALA A 30 -6.63 0.05 4.32
N THR A 31 -5.78 -0.75 4.94
CA THR A 31 -4.71 -0.33 5.85
C THR A 31 -3.47 -1.19 5.66
N LEU A 32 -2.31 -0.56 5.76
CA LEU A 32 -1.01 -1.21 5.91
C LEU A 32 -0.55 -0.91 7.34
N THR A 33 -0.16 -1.94 8.09
CA THR A 33 0.31 -1.77 9.47
C THR A 33 1.75 -2.24 9.56
N ILE A 34 2.65 -1.35 9.97
CA ILE A 34 4.06 -1.65 10.18
C ILE A 34 4.26 -1.93 11.67
N LEU A 35 4.77 -3.11 12.01
CA LEU A 35 5.01 -3.51 13.39
C LEU A 35 6.49 -3.77 13.63
N SER A 36 6.97 -3.44 14.84
CA SER A 36 8.27 -3.89 15.33
C SER A 36 8.23 -5.39 15.51
N ARG A 37 9.20 -6.12 14.93
CA ARG A 37 9.25 -7.58 15.09
C ARG A 37 9.68 -8.01 16.51
N GLN A 38 10.37 -7.13 17.23
CA GLN A 38 10.87 -7.46 18.56
C GLN A 38 9.80 -7.28 19.64
N SER A 39 8.95 -6.26 19.49
CA SER A 39 7.95 -5.87 20.50
C SER A 39 6.50 -6.06 20.06
N GLU A 40 6.25 -6.39 18.79
CA GLU A 40 4.91 -6.38 18.15
C GLU A 40 4.18 -5.03 18.29
N GLU A 41 4.92 -3.96 18.59
CA GLU A 41 4.40 -2.60 18.68
C GLU A 41 4.08 -2.06 17.29
N VAL A 42 2.95 -1.38 17.15
CA VAL A 42 2.57 -0.68 15.92
C VAL A 42 3.43 0.57 15.76
N LEU A 43 4.34 0.53 14.78
CA LEU A 43 5.20 1.65 14.43
C LEU A 43 4.49 2.64 13.51
N SER A 44 3.60 2.15 12.65
CA SER A 44 2.82 2.98 11.73
C SER A 44 1.55 2.27 11.26
N GLU A 45 0.49 3.04 11.05
CA GLU A 45 -0.73 2.60 10.36
C GLU A 45 -1.02 3.53 9.17
N CYS A 46 -0.91 2.98 7.96
CA CYS A 46 -1.00 3.73 6.71
C CYS A 46 -2.30 3.37 5.99
N ARG A 47 -3.18 4.33 5.72
CA ARG A 47 -4.44 4.07 4.99
C ARG A 47 -4.18 4.01 3.48
N VAL A 48 -4.54 2.90 2.85
CA VAL A 48 -4.30 2.65 1.41
C VAL A 48 -4.84 3.76 0.50
N ARG A 49 -5.91 4.47 0.90
CA ARG A 49 -6.47 5.60 0.14
C ARG A 49 -5.51 6.78 -0.01
N PHE A 50 -4.61 6.98 0.95
CA PHE A 50 -3.65 8.08 0.97
C PHE A 50 -2.26 7.67 0.48
N LEU A 51 -2.07 6.40 0.11
CA LEU A 51 -0.87 5.96 -0.59
C LEU A 51 -0.90 6.57 -1.98
N SER A 52 0.04 7.49 -2.23
CA SER A 52 0.14 8.27 -3.45
C SER A 52 1.09 7.65 -4.48
N PHE A 53 2.15 7.00 -4.02
CA PHE A 53 3.14 6.34 -4.84
C PHE A 53 3.73 5.13 -4.13
N MET A 54 4.17 4.13 -4.89
CA MET A 54 4.94 2.99 -4.40
C MET A 54 5.88 2.48 -5.50
N GLY A 55 6.97 1.83 -5.11
CA GLY A 55 7.91 1.25 -6.08
C GLY A 55 9.00 0.40 -5.45
N VAL A 56 9.59 -0.45 -6.28
CA VAL A 56 10.86 -1.12 -5.99
C VAL A 56 11.99 -0.25 -6.50
N GLY A 57 13.06 -0.10 -5.73
CA GLY A 57 14.23 0.71 -6.09
C GLY A 57 15.08 0.06 -7.20
N LYS A 58 16.20 0.70 -7.55
CA LYS A 58 17.21 0.10 -8.45
C LYS A 58 17.75 -1.21 -7.87
N ASP A 59 17.92 -1.24 -6.55
CA ASP A 59 18.20 -2.46 -5.80
C ASP A 59 16.89 -3.22 -5.54
N VAL A 60 16.86 -4.49 -5.93
CA VAL A 60 15.69 -5.37 -5.84
C VAL A 60 15.21 -5.63 -4.41
N HIS A 61 16.03 -5.38 -3.40
CA HIS A 61 15.65 -5.50 -1.99
C HIS A 61 14.91 -4.26 -1.49
N THR A 62 15.04 -3.12 -2.17
CA THR A 62 14.48 -1.85 -1.71
C THR A 62 13.03 -1.71 -2.16
N PHE A 63 12.13 -1.47 -1.22
CA PHE A 63 10.74 -1.10 -1.50
C PHE A 63 10.41 0.21 -0.78
N ALA A 64 9.60 1.06 -1.41
CA ALA A 64 9.11 2.27 -0.77
C ALA A 64 7.66 2.57 -1.16
N PHE A 65 6.95 3.25 -0.26
CA PHE A 65 5.70 3.91 -0.58
C PHE A 65 5.58 5.28 0.10
N ILE A 66 4.82 6.18 -0.53
CA ILE A 66 4.64 7.56 -0.08
C ILE A 66 3.18 7.77 0.30
N MET A 67 2.98 8.17 1.55
CA MET A 67 1.70 8.57 2.12
C MET A 67 1.52 10.07 1.98
N ALA A 68 0.35 10.51 1.53
CA ALA A 68 -0.08 11.90 1.59
C ALA A 68 -0.80 12.14 2.93
N GLU A 69 -0.14 12.80 3.86
CA GLU A 69 -0.69 13.18 5.18
C GLU A 69 -1.49 14.50 5.10
N GLY A 70 -1.20 15.32 4.08
CA GLY A 70 -1.90 16.58 3.78
C GLY A 70 -1.60 17.09 2.37
N PRO A 71 -2.17 18.24 1.94
CA PRO A 71 -2.06 18.74 0.57
C PRO A 71 -0.62 18.97 0.06
N ARG A 72 0.34 19.13 0.97
CA ARG A 72 1.78 19.28 0.69
C ARG A 72 2.63 18.56 1.72
N ASP A 73 2.04 17.57 2.38
CA ASP A 73 2.70 16.85 3.44
C ASP A 73 2.76 15.38 3.10
N PHE A 74 3.98 14.88 2.95
CA PHE A 74 4.26 13.55 2.45
C PHE A 74 5.25 12.84 3.36
N THR A 75 4.94 11.58 3.59
CA THR A 75 5.73 10.66 4.39
C THR A 75 6.16 9.49 3.53
N CYS A 76 7.46 9.27 3.41
CA CYS A 76 8.02 8.10 2.73
C CYS A 76 8.33 6.99 3.73
N HIS A 77 7.80 5.79 3.50
CA HIS A 77 8.18 4.56 4.20
C HIS A 77 9.05 3.71 3.29
N MET A 78 10.23 3.31 3.77
CA MET A 78 11.20 2.54 3.00
C MET A 78 11.58 1.27 3.75
N PHE A 79 11.73 0.18 2.99
CA PHE A 79 11.93 -1.17 3.48
C PHE A 79 13.07 -1.87 2.73
N TRP A 80 13.80 -2.71 3.45
CA TRP A 80 14.74 -3.67 2.88
C TRP A 80 14.21 -5.10 3.04
N CYS A 81 13.86 -5.70 1.92
CA CYS A 81 13.18 -6.98 1.87
C CYS A 81 14.15 -8.10 1.49
N GLU A 82 14.11 -9.21 2.23
CA GLU A 82 14.87 -10.42 1.95
C GLU A 82 13.90 -11.54 1.51
N PRO A 83 14.18 -12.27 0.41
CA PRO A 83 15.35 -12.15 -0.48
C PRO A 83 15.23 -11.02 -1.52
N ASN A 84 14.08 -10.35 -1.63
CA ASN A 84 13.84 -9.15 -2.44
C ASN A 84 12.46 -8.56 -2.10
N ALA A 85 12.14 -7.42 -2.70
CA ALA A 85 10.91 -6.66 -2.48
C ALA A 85 9.64 -7.20 -3.19
N ALA A 86 9.76 -8.22 -4.05
CA ALA A 86 8.67 -8.62 -4.95
C ALA A 86 7.37 -8.92 -4.18
N SER A 87 7.41 -9.81 -3.19
CA SER A 87 6.21 -10.21 -2.44
C SER A 87 5.53 -9.05 -1.71
N LEU A 88 6.30 -8.13 -1.11
CA LEU A 88 5.73 -6.98 -0.42
C LEU A 88 5.10 -6.01 -1.41
N SER A 89 5.82 -5.70 -2.49
CA SER A 89 5.34 -4.78 -3.53
C SER A 89 4.06 -5.29 -4.19
N GLU A 90 3.98 -6.59 -4.52
CA GLU A 90 2.79 -7.22 -5.09
C GLU A 90 1.60 -7.18 -4.13
N ALA A 91 1.83 -7.45 -2.84
CA ALA A 91 0.77 -7.42 -1.83
C ALA A 91 0.19 -6.01 -1.67
N VAL A 92 1.05 -4.98 -1.57
CA VAL A 92 0.61 -3.58 -1.46
C VAL A 92 -0.10 -3.12 -2.73
N GLN A 93 0.41 -3.50 -3.90
CA GLN A 93 -0.25 -3.22 -5.18
C GLN A 93 -1.65 -3.84 -5.23
N ALA A 94 -1.79 -5.11 -4.85
CA ALA A 94 -3.08 -5.79 -4.80
C ALA A 94 -4.06 -5.12 -3.83
N ALA A 95 -3.59 -4.70 -2.65
CA ALA A 95 -4.40 -3.94 -1.71
C ALA A 95 -4.88 -2.60 -2.30
N CYS A 96 -4.00 -1.87 -3.00
CA CYS A 96 -4.35 -0.64 -3.71
C CYS A 96 -5.44 -0.88 -4.77
N MET A 97 -5.26 -1.90 -5.61
CA MET A 97 -6.23 -2.27 -6.66
C MET A 97 -7.59 -2.64 -6.07
N LEU A 98 -7.62 -3.48 -5.04
CA LEU A 98 -8.85 -3.88 -4.36
C LEU A 98 -9.54 -2.69 -3.68
N ARG A 99 -8.77 -1.79 -3.08
CA ARG A 99 -9.31 -0.59 -2.43
C ARG A 99 -9.90 0.38 -3.44
N TYR A 100 -9.22 0.56 -4.57
CA TYR A 100 -9.69 1.38 -5.69
C TYR A 100 -11.01 0.84 -6.24
N GLN A 101 -11.08 -0.46 -6.55
CA GLN A 101 -12.30 -1.10 -7.04
C GLN A 101 -13.47 -0.93 -6.05
N LYS A 102 -13.25 -1.15 -4.74
CA LYS A 102 -14.28 -0.93 -3.71
C LYS A 102 -14.79 0.50 -3.65
N CYS A 103 -13.95 1.50 -3.96
CA CYS A 103 -14.38 2.90 -3.98
C CYS A 103 -15.23 3.21 -5.22
N LEU A 104 -14.94 2.57 -6.35
CA LEU A 104 -15.77 2.67 -7.56
C LEU A 104 -17.13 2.01 -7.34
N ASP A 105 -17.16 0.80 -6.77
CA ASP A 105 -18.39 0.03 -6.55
C ASP A 105 -19.32 0.67 -5.51
N ALA A 106 -18.75 1.36 -4.51
CA ALA A 106 -19.52 2.07 -3.49
C ALA A 106 -20.20 3.35 -4.01
N ARG A 107 -19.91 3.77 -5.25
CA ARG A 107 -20.59 4.91 -5.87
C ARG A 107 -22.05 4.51 -6.14
N PRO A 108 -23.05 5.20 -5.57
CA PRO A 108 -24.45 4.88 -5.80
C PRO A 108 -24.79 4.96 -7.30
N PRO A 109 -25.71 4.12 -7.81
CA PRO A 109 -26.08 4.07 -9.23
C PRO A 109 -26.83 5.32 -9.77
N SER A 110 -26.75 6.47 -9.09
CA SER A 110 -27.50 7.69 -9.42
C SER A 110 -26.95 8.48 -10.62
N LEU A 111 -26.12 7.88 -11.46
CA LEU A 111 -25.73 8.43 -12.77
C LEU A 111 -25.92 7.44 -13.93
N ALA A 112 -26.50 6.26 -13.67
CA ALA A 112 -26.92 5.31 -14.70
C ALA A 112 -28.45 5.35 -14.97
N SER A 113 -29.18 6.23 -14.31
CA SER A 113 -30.65 6.31 -14.40
C SER A 113 -31.14 7.37 -15.38
N CYS A 114 -30.84 7.19 -16.66
CA CYS A 114 -31.63 7.77 -17.76
C CYS A 114 -31.88 6.77 -18.90
N LEU A 115 -31.75 5.46 -18.64
CA LEU A 115 -32.13 4.45 -19.62
C LEU A 115 -33.36 3.67 -19.11
N PRO A 116 -34.43 3.57 -19.91
CA PRO A 116 -35.64 2.86 -19.52
C PRO A 116 -35.32 1.38 -19.26
N THR A 117 -35.87 0.86 -18.16
CA THR A 117 -35.80 -0.56 -17.78
C THR A 117 -36.39 -1.46 -18.86
N PRO A 118 -35.70 -2.53 -19.30
CA PRO A 118 -36.29 -3.53 -20.20
C PRO A 118 -37.31 -4.42 -19.45
N PRO A 119 -38.24 -5.08 -20.16
CA PRO A 119 -39.39 -5.78 -19.58
C PRO A 119 -39.03 -7.03 -18.76
N ALA A 120 -39.98 -7.46 -17.93
CA ALA A 120 -39.82 -8.38 -16.80
C ALA A 120 -39.43 -9.85 -17.09
N ASP A 121 -39.08 -10.22 -18.32
CA ASP A 121 -38.82 -11.62 -18.69
C ASP A 121 -37.40 -11.82 -19.25
N SER A 122 -36.38 -11.71 -18.41
CA SER A 122 -35.02 -12.12 -18.79
C SER A 122 -34.27 -12.79 -17.64
N VAL A 123 -33.65 -13.92 -17.96
CA VAL A 123 -33.01 -14.93 -17.09
C VAL A 123 -31.69 -14.42 -16.44
N ALA A 124 -31.64 -13.17 -16.00
CA ALA A 124 -30.47 -12.58 -15.38
C ALA A 124 -30.53 -12.70 -13.84
N ARG A 125 -30.47 -13.94 -13.33
CA ARG A 125 -30.10 -14.18 -11.93
C ARG A 125 -29.05 -15.29 -11.84
N ARG A 126 -27.82 -14.86 -11.52
CA ARG A 126 -26.69 -15.55 -10.86
C ARG A 126 -25.43 -14.90 -11.45
N VAL A 127 -24.58 -14.21 -10.69
CA VAL A 127 -23.77 -14.75 -9.60
C VAL A 127 -23.48 -13.65 -8.59
N LYS A 128 -23.91 -13.82 -7.33
CA LYS A 128 -23.28 -13.20 -6.16
C LYS A 128 -22.64 -14.32 -5.34
N LYS A 129 -21.38 -14.62 -5.63
CA LYS A 129 -20.42 -15.36 -4.78
C LYS A 129 -19.16 -14.50 -4.88
N GLY A 130 -18.72 -13.83 -3.83
CA GLY A 130 -18.32 -14.42 -2.56
C GLY A 130 -16.79 -14.40 -2.57
N VAL A 131 -16.19 -13.29 -2.14
CA VAL A 131 -14.75 -13.24 -1.88
C VAL A 131 -14.61 -13.09 -0.37
N GLN A 132 -14.68 -14.24 0.30
CA GLN A 132 -14.22 -14.37 1.67
C GLN A 132 -12.71 -14.58 1.64
N SER A 133 -12.02 -13.80 2.47
CA SER A 133 -10.75 -14.14 3.10
C SER A 133 -9.53 -14.33 2.19
N LEU A 134 -8.84 -13.22 1.94
CA LEU A 134 -7.39 -13.23 1.78
C LEU A 134 -6.80 -12.42 2.94
N LEU A 135 -6.77 -13.05 4.12
CA LEU A 135 -5.90 -12.63 5.22
C LEU A 135 -4.52 -13.22 4.91
N GLY A 136 -3.71 -12.42 4.21
CA GLY A 136 -2.29 -12.71 4.03
C GLY A 136 -1.52 -12.13 5.20
N SER A 137 -1.24 -12.92 6.23
CA SER A 137 -0.13 -12.63 7.12
C SER A 137 1.14 -13.05 6.39
N PHE A 138 1.99 -12.09 6.01
CA PHE A 138 3.22 -12.37 5.29
C PHE A 138 4.47 -11.88 6.02
N LYS A 139 5.54 -12.63 5.70
CA LYS A 139 6.89 -12.74 6.26
C LYS A 139 7.57 -11.46 6.72
N SER A 140 8.54 -11.66 7.60
CA SER A 140 9.47 -10.67 8.13
C SER A 140 10.18 -9.79 7.09
N TYR A 141 10.15 -8.47 7.28
CA TYR A 141 10.87 -7.47 6.48
C TYR A 141 11.91 -6.74 7.36
N SER A 142 13.10 -6.46 6.86
CA SER A 142 14.07 -5.68 7.64
C SER A 142 13.91 -4.21 7.27
N PHE A 143 13.88 -3.34 8.28
CA PHE A 143 13.87 -1.88 8.13
C PHE A 143 12.51 -1.22 7.82
N ALA A 144 12.17 -0.24 8.66
CA ALA A 144 11.35 0.91 8.30
C ALA A 144 12.17 2.15 8.65
N LEU A 145 12.54 2.97 7.65
CA LEU A 145 13.07 4.30 7.98
C LEU A 145 11.98 5.12 8.67
N ARG A 146 12.37 5.89 9.68
CA ARG A 146 11.51 6.95 10.21
C ARG A 146 11.08 7.84 9.03
N PRO A 147 9.82 8.29 9.03
CA PRO A 147 9.25 9.07 7.94
C PRO A 147 10.13 10.29 7.67
N PHE A 148 10.66 10.40 6.45
CA PHE A 148 11.14 11.68 5.95
C PHE A 148 9.91 12.53 5.66
N HIS A 149 9.66 13.53 6.50
CA HIS A 149 8.75 14.62 6.13
C HIS A 149 9.39 15.37 4.97
N LEU A 150 8.85 15.23 3.77
CA LEU A 150 9.15 16.15 2.68
C LEU A 150 8.35 17.44 2.90
N SER A 151 8.81 18.30 3.80
CA SER A 151 8.39 19.71 3.78
C SER A 151 9.13 20.40 2.63
N SER A 152 8.38 20.86 1.63
CA SER A 152 8.94 21.80 0.65
C SER A 152 9.34 23.09 1.37
N PRO A 153 10.47 23.74 0.99
CA PRO A 153 10.88 25.01 1.57
C PRO A 153 9.87 26.14 1.31
#